data_AF-Q1H1Q6-F1
#
_entry.id   AF-Q1H1Q6-F1
#
_cell.length_a   1.000
_cell.length_b   1.000
_cell.length_c   1.000
_cell.angle_alpha   90.00
_cell.angle_beta   90.00
_cell.angle_gamma   90.00
#
_symmetry.space_group_name_H-M   'P 1'
#
loop_
_entity.id
_entity.type
_entity.pdbx_description
1 polymer ?
#
loop_
_entity_poly.entity_id
_entity_poly.type
_entity_poly.pdbx_seq_one_letter_code
_entity_poly.pdbx_strand_id
1 'polypeptide(L)'
;MSIKKTPSGWLVDIQPGGRGAKRFRKTLPTKAEALAWEAWVKTQVIQTPAWQPPKKDKRRLSDLVDLWHEHHGQHLKSKNTLPKLKNICKALGNPFVDDFNAEQFAAYRARRLEAGISANFINRDYAYLRAVFNELKRLGYWNKENPLSKIRQFKIEEKELAYLTQDQIRQL
;
A
#
# COMPACT_ATOMS: atom_id res chain seq x y z
N MET A 1 4.28 36.17 -3.61
CA MET A 1 4.61 36.63 -4.96
C MET A 1 6.10 36.39 -5.23
N SER A 2 6.40 35.47 -6.14
CA SER A 2 7.71 34.82 -6.34
C SER A 2 8.61 35.43 -7.43
N ILE A 3 8.14 36.48 -8.12
CA ILE A 3 8.94 37.22 -9.10
C ILE A 3 8.96 38.70 -8.72
N LYS A 4 10.15 39.29 -8.62
CA LYS A 4 10.37 40.69 -8.23
C LYS A 4 11.28 41.41 -9.24
N LYS A 5 10.97 42.65 -9.56
CA LYS A 5 11.85 43.50 -10.37
C LYS A 5 13.01 44.00 -9.50
N THR A 6 14.23 43.97 -10.03
CA THR A 6 15.48 44.41 -9.41
C THR A 6 16.25 45.30 -10.39
N PRO A 7 17.25 46.08 -9.95
CA PRO A 7 18.09 46.89 -10.86
C PRO A 7 18.79 46.05 -11.93
N SER A 8 19.10 44.79 -11.62
CA SER A 8 19.76 43.81 -12.50
C SER A 8 18.81 42.97 -13.37
N GLY A 9 17.49 43.18 -13.30
CA GLY A 9 16.48 42.39 -14.04
C GLY A 9 15.36 41.84 -13.16
N TRP A 10 14.75 40.73 -13.57
CA TRP A 10 13.62 40.08 -12.89
C TRP A 10 14.09 38.88 -12.08
N LEU A 11 14.07 39.01 -10.76
CA LEU A 11 14.43 37.97 -9.82
C LEU A 11 13.26 37.02 -9.60
N VAL A 12 13.45 35.75 -9.98
CA VAL A 12 12.57 34.64 -9.61
C VAL A 12 13.14 33.97 -8.36
N ASP A 13 12.31 33.81 -7.33
CA ASP A 13 12.66 33.19 -6.06
C ASP A 13 11.52 32.26 -5.62
N ILE A 14 11.69 30.97 -5.88
CA ILE A 14 10.65 29.95 -5.68
C ILE A 14 11.17 28.75 -4.92
N GLN A 15 10.26 28.12 -4.16
CA GLN A 15 10.47 26.84 -3.51
C GLN A 15 9.33 25.89 -3.89
N PRO A 16 9.36 25.28 -5.10
CA PRO A 16 8.23 24.57 -5.67
C PRO A 16 7.79 23.34 -4.85
N GLY A 17 8.71 22.71 -4.12
CA GLY A 17 8.42 21.55 -3.26
C GLY A 17 7.98 21.91 -1.83
N GLY A 18 7.72 23.17 -1.52
CA GLY A 18 7.31 23.62 -0.18
C GLY A 18 8.46 23.74 0.83
N ARG A 19 8.12 23.98 2.10
CA ARG A 19 9.09 24.24 3.18
C ARG A 19 10.07 23.06 3.35
N GLY A 20 11.37 23.34 3.18
CA GLY A 20 12.45 22.35 3.27
C GLY A 20 12.88 21.75 1.92
N ALA A 21 12.17 22.06 0.82
CA ALA A 21 12.60 21.66 -0.52
C ALA A 21 13.69 22.59 -1.09
N LYS A 22 14.38 22.14 -2.14
CA LYS A 22 15.39 22.94 -2.84
C LYS A 22 14.79 24.27 -3.31
N ARG A 23 15.44 25.39 -2.92
CA ARG A 23 15.07 26.75 -3.33
C ARG A 23 15.77 27.09 -4.64
N PHE A 24 15.03 27.64 -5.60
CA PHE A 24 15.55 28.05 -6.90
C PHE A 24 15.46 29.57 -7.00
N ARG A 25 16.62 30.20 -7.23
CA ARG A 25 16.75 31.65 -7.37
C ARG A 25 17.52 31.97 -8.64
N LYS A 26 16.94 32.80 -9.53
CA LYS A 26 17.58 33.25 -10.77
C LYS A 26 17.08 34.63 -11.16
N THR A 27 17.98 35.49 -11.63
CA THR A 27 17.64 36.79 -12.22
C THR A 27 17.63 36.65 -13.73
N LEU A 28 16.55 37.10 -14.39
CA LEU A 28 16.38 37.06 -15.83
C LEU A 28 16.15 38.46 -16.41
N PRO A 29 16.57 38.74 -17.65
CA PRO A 29 16.46 40.08 -18.24
C PRO A 29 15.02 40.58 -18.36
N THR A 30 14.08 39.71 -18.72
CA THR A 30 12.66 40.09 -18.94
C THR A 30 11.69 39.39 -17.98
N LYS A 31 10.51 39.99 -17.79
CA LYS A 31 9.42 39.40 -16.99
C LYS A 31 8.87 38.12 -17.63
N ALA A 32 8.83 38.08 -18.96
CA ALA A 32 8.33 36.92 -19.70
C ALA A 32 9.24 35.70 -19.50
N GLU A 33 10.56 35.89 -19.58
CA GLU A 33 11.53 34.84 -19.29
C GLU A 33 11.47 34.39 -17.83
N ALA A 34 11.28 35.34 -16.90
CA ALA A 34 11.08 35.05 -15.48
C ALA A 34 9.87 34.13 -15.24
N LEU A 35 8.74 34.41 -15.90
CA LEU A 35 7.53 33.59 -15.83
C LEU A 35 7.71 32.21 -16.49
N ALA A 36 8.34 32.18 -17.67
CA ALA A 36 8.61 30.93 -18.38
C ALA A 36 9.56 30.01 -17.59
N TRP A 37 10.59 30.58 -16.97
CA TRP A 37 11.53 29.85 -16.13
C TRP A 37 10.87 29.36 -14.84
N GLU A 38 10.03 30.18 -14.19
CA GLU A 38 9.24 29.73 -13.03
C GLU A 38 8.35 28.53 -13.39
N ALA A 39 7.64 28.60 -14.52
CA ALA A 39 6.79 27.51 -14.99
C ALA A 39 7.61 26.24 -15.29
N TRP A 40 8.75 26.38 -15.96
CA TRP A 40 9.67 25.27 -16.25
C TRP A 40 10.23 24.61 -14.98
N VAL A 41 10.66 25.40 -13.99
CA VAL A 41 11.15 24.85 -12.71
C VAL A 41 10.03 24.13 -11.95
N LYS A 42 8.80 24.67 -11.97
CA LYS A 42 7.65 23.99 -11.37
C LYS A 42 7.35 22.66 -12.06
N THR A 43 7.37 22.59 -13.39
CA THR A 43 7.14 21.33 -14.11
C THR A 43 8.25 20.32 -13.87
N GLN A 44 9.52 20.76 -13.82
CA GLN A 44 10.67 19.90 -13.50
C GLN A 44 10.65 19.34 -12.07
N VAL A 45 10.08 20.05 -11.09
CA VAL A 45 9.95 19.54 -9.72
C VAL A 45 8.72 18.62 -9.58
N ILE A 46 7.64 18.89 -10.32
CA ILE A 46 6.46 18.02 -10.38
C ILE A 46 6.81 16.70 -11.08
N GLN A 47 7.60 16.75 -12.14
CA GLN A 47 8.19 15.58 -12.76
C GLN A 47 9.41 15.14 -11.94
N THR A 48 9.17 14.39 -10.87
CA THR A 48 10.25 13.63 -10.23
C THR A 48 11.01 12.90 -11.34
N PRO A 49 12.32 13.18 -11.56
CA PRO A 49 13.02 12.67 -12.71
C PRO A 49 12.95 11.14 -12.75
N ALA A 50 12.76 10.53 -13.93
CA ALA A 50 12.63 9.07 -14.06
C ALA A 50 13.84 8.28 -13.49
N TRP A 51 14.99 8.94 -13.33
CA TRP A 51 16.20 8.38 -12.71
C TRP A 51 16.20 8.45 -11.17
N GLN A 52 15.35 9.26 -10.55
CA GLN A 52 15.17 9.26 -9.10
C GLN A 52 14.23 8.11 -8.72
N PRO A 53 14.66 7.20 -7.83
CA PRO A 53 13.80 6.13 -7.36
C PRO A 53 12.49 6.72 -6.82
N PRO A 54 11.33 6.13 -7.14
CA PRO A 54 10.08 6.56 -6.54
C PRO A 54 10.22 6.53 -5.02
N LYS A 55 9.72 7.58 -4.35
CA LYS A 55 9.78 7.66 -2.89
C LYS A 55 9.20 6.38 -2.29
N LYS A 56 9.96 5.72 -1.42
CA LYS A 56 9.49 4.55 -0.71
C LYS A 56 8.23 4.89 0.07
N ASP A 57 7.23 4.03 -0.04
CA ASP A 57 6.04 4.11 0.77
C ASP A 57 6.39 3.67 2.20
N LYS A 58 6.27 4.62 3.15
CA LYS A 58 6.61 4.41 4.56
C LYS A 58 5.44 3.86 5.39
N ARG A 59 4.28 3.61 4.77
CA ARG A 59 3.15 2.98 5.44
C ARG A 59 3.51 1.56 5.86
N ARG A 60 2.97 1.13 7.00
CA ARG A 60 3.01 -0.28 7.43
C ARG A 60 1.87 -1.06 6.82
N LEU A 61 2.01 -2.38 6.77
CA LEU A 61 0.95 -3.26 6.29
C LEU A 61 -0.37 -3.07 7.07
N SER A 62 -0.28 -2.84 8.38
CA SER A 62 -1.43 -2.51 9.23
C SER A 62 -2.18 -1.26 8.80
N ASP A 63 -1.48 -0.28 8.23
CA ASP A 63 -2.04 1.02 7.85
C ASP A 63 -2.86 0.87 6.56
N LEU A 64 -2.42 0.00 5.64
CA LEU A 64 -3.24 -0.38 4.48
C LEU A 64 -4.50 -1.13 4.91
N VAL A 65 -4.41 -1.98 5.93
CA VAL A 65 -5.58 -2.68 6.48
C VAL A 65 -6.59 -1.69 7.09
N ASP A 66 -6.12 -0.66 7.79
CA ASP A 66 -7.02 0.40 8.32
C ASP A 66 -7.67 1.19 7.20
N LEU A 67 -6.87 1.63 6.21
CA LEU A 67 -7.37 2.37 5.05
C LEU A 67 -8.39 1.55 4.26
N TRP A 68 -8.14 0.25 4.07
CA TRP A 68 -9.10 -0.65 3.45
C TRP A 68 -10.37 -0.77 4.29
N HIS A 69 -10.27 -0.81 5.61
CA HIS A 69 -11.44 -0.90 6.46
C HIS A 69 -12.31 0.36 6.39
N GLU A 70 -11.68 1.53 6.43
CA GLU A 70 -12.31 2.84 6.30
C GLU A 70 -13.08 2.96 4.98
N HIS A 71 -12.47 2.57 3.85
CA HIS A 71 -13.12 2.75 2.55
C HIS A 71 -14.03 1.58 2.13
N HIS A 72 -13.76 0.36 2.59
CA HIS A 72 -14.45 -0.83 2.13
C HIS A 72 -14.92 -1.73 3.27
N GLY A 73 -14.01 -2.14 4.16
CA GLY A 73 -14.27 -3.19 5.14
C GLY A 73 -15.41 -2.89 6.10
N GLN A 74 -15.70 -1.60 6.39
CA GLN A 74 -16.79 -1.20 7.28
C GLN A 74 -18.19 -1.55 6.73
N HIS A 75 -18.31 -1.68 5.41
CA HIS A 75 -19.55 -2.00 4.72
C HIS A 75 -19.77 -3.53 4.58
N LEU A 76 -18.83 -4.35 5.03
CA LEU A 76 -18.97 -5.81 4.96
C LEU A 76 -19.90 -6.34 6.05
N LYS A 77 -20.70 -7.36 5.69
CA LYS A 77 -21.53 -8.09 6.65
C LYS A 77 -20.70 -8.75 7.76
N SER A 78 -19.46 -9.18 7.45
CA SER A 78 -18.58 -9.84 8.41
C SER A 78 -17.71 -8.84 9.17
N LYS A 79 -18.09 -8.53 10.41
CA LYS A 79 -17.36 -7.61 11.31
C LYS A 79 -16.01 -8.14 11.79
N ASN A 80 -15.80 -9.45 11.74
CA ASN A 80 -14.55 -10.09 12.21
C ASN A 80 -13.39 -10.04 11.20
N THR A 81 -13.56 -9.38 10.06
CA THR A 81 -12.53 -9.33 9.01
C THR A 81 -11.34 -8.44 9.40
N LEU A 82 -11.60 -7.25 9.96
CA LEU A 82 -10.55 -6.33 10.40
C LEU A 82 -9.66 -6.95 11.49
N PRO A 83 -10.18 -7.49 12.61
CA PRO A 83 -9.34 -8.12 13.63
C PRO A 83 -8.46 -9.25 13.10
N LYS A 84 -8.98 -10.06 12.17
CA LYS A 84 -8.20 -11.12 11.50
C LYS A 84 -7.05 -10.54 10.69
N LEU A 85 -7.32 -9.55 9.84
CA LEU A 85 -6.29 -8.85 9.08
C LEU A 85 -5.21 -8.24 9.98
N LYS A 86 -5.59 -7.64 11.11
CA LYS A 86 -4.65 -7.11 12.10
C LYS A 86 -3.79 -8.19 12.73
N ASN A 87 -4.37 -9.35 13.06
CA ASN A 87 -3.61 -10.50 13.56
C ASN A 87 -2.63 -11.04 12.53
N ILE A 88 -3.01 -11.07 11.24
CA ILE A 88 -2.11 -11.45 10.14
C ILE A 88 -0.95 -10.45 10.04
N CYS A 89 -1.22 -9.13 10.10
CA CYS A 89 -0.18 -8.10 10.08
C CYS A 89 0.79 -8.27 11.25
N LYS A 90 0.28 -8.50 12.47
CA LYS A 90 1.12 -8.76 13.65
C LYS A 90 1.97 -10.00 13.47
N ALA A 91 1.38 -11.09 12.96
CA ALA A 91 2.13 -12.31 12.71
C ALA A 91 3.22 -12.11 11.65
N LEU A 92 3.00 -11.28 10.63
CA LEU A 92 4.00 -10.91 9.63
C LEU A 92 5.09 -9.95 10.16
N GLY A 93 5.02 -9.52 11.43
CA GLY A 93 5.95 -8.51 11.98
C GLY A 93 5.62 -7.07 11.56
N ASN A 94 4.45 -6.85 10.96
CA ASN A 94 3.96 -5.56 10.47
C ASN A 94 5.00 -4.80 9.61
N PRO A 95 5.45 -5.39 8.49
CA PRO A 95 6.48 -4.81 7.64
C PRO A 95 6.01 -3.51 7.00
N PHE A 96 6.97 -2.72 6.50
CA PHE A 96 6.64 -1.65 5.57
C PHE A 96 6.05 -2.25 4.29
N VAL A 97 5.09 -1.55 3.69
CA VAL A 97 4.36 -2.05 2.51
C VAL A 97 5.27 -2.28 1.31
N ASP A 98 6.36 -1.53 1.22
CA ASP A 98 7.38 -1.67 0.16
C ASP A 98 8.30 -2.86 0.36
N ASP A 99 8.45 -3.34 1.59
CA ASP A 99 9.24 -4.53 1.90
C ASP A 99 8.37 -5.80 1.82
N PHE A 100 7.04 -5.66 1.87
CA PHE A 100 6.11 -6.78 1.80
C PHE A 100 6.00 -7.39 0.41
N ASN A 101 6.44 -8.63 0.27
CA ASN A 101 6.52 -9.35 -0.99
C ASN A 101 6.13 -10.84 -0.84
N ALA A 102 6.17 -11.57 -1.97
CA ALA A 102 5.79 -12.97 -2.00
C ALA A 102 6.68 -13.88 -1.14
N GLU A 103 7.97 -13.55 -1.00
CA GLU A 103 8.92 -14.29 -0.18
C GLU A 103 8.60 -14.15 1.31
N GLN A 104 8.33 -12.92 1.78
CA GLN A 104 7.90 -12.68 3.15
C GLN A 104 6.61 -13.45 3.49
N PHE A 105 5.65 -13.47 2.56
CA PHE A 105 4.44 -14.25 2.76
C PHE A 105 4.71 -15.76 2.72
N ALA A 106 5.64 -16.25 1.89
CA ALA A 106 6.05 -17.65 1.87
C ALA A 106 6.69 -18.09 3.21
N ALA A 107 7.60 -17.29 3.75
CA ALA A 107 8.20 -17.52 5.07
C ALA A 107 7.13 -17.53 6.18
N TYR A 108 6.16 -16.62 6.10
CA TYR A 108 5.00 -16.63 6.98
C TYR A 108 4.21 -17.94 6.91
N ARG A 109 3.92 -18.46 5.71
CA ARG A 109 3.21 -19.74 5.54
C ARG A 109 3.97 -20.91 6.16
N ALA A 110 5.29 -20.98 5.94
CA ALA A 110 6.13 -22.04 6.50
C ALA A 110 6.05 -22.07 8.04
N ARG A 111 6.29 -20.92 8.68
CA ARG A 111 6.19 -20.82 10.14
C ARG A 111 4.79 -21.13 10.69
N ARG A 112 3.73 -20.80 9.94
CA ARG A 112 2.34 -21.11 10.34
C ARG A 112 2.05 -22.60 10.25
N LEU A 113 2.56 -23.28 9.23
CA LEU A 113 2.47 -24.74 9.11
C LEU A 113 3.23 -25.43 10.25
N GLU A 114 4.45 -24.99 10.56
CA GLU A 114 5.24 -25.51 11.69
C GLU A 114 4.52 -25.32 13.03
N ALA A 115 3.77 -24.22 13.18
CA ALA A 115 2.93 -23.97 14.35
C ALA A 115 1.61 -24.78 14.36
N GLY A 116 1.44 -25.76 13.46
CA GLY A 116 0.25 -26.63 13.40
C GLY A 116 -1.00 -25.98 12.81
N ILE A 117 -0.88 -24.81 12.18
CA ILE A 117 -2.02 -24.13 11.57
C ILE A 117 -2.34 -24.80 10.22
N SER A 118 -3.59 -25.19 10.04
CA SER A 118 -4.02 -25.86 8.81
C SER A 118 -3.83 -24.99 7.55
N ALA A 119 -3.52 -25.64 6.43
CA ALA A 119 -3.40 -25.01 5.12
C ALA A 119 -4.63 -24.19 4.72
N ASN A 120 -5.83 -24.62 5.12
CA ASN A 120 -7.07 -23.89 4.86
C ASN A 120 -7.11 -22.52 5.56
N PHE A 121 -6.67 -22.45 6.81
CA PHE A 121 -6.57 -21.18 7.52
C PHE A 121 -5.54 -20.26 6.87
N ILE A 122 -4.41 -20.80 6.43
CA ILE A 122 -3.38 -20.02 5.74
C ILE A 122 -3.88 -19.52 4.38
N ASN A 123 -4.65 -20.32 3.64
CA ASN A 123 -5.31 -19.89 2.40
C ASN A 123 -6.32 -18.76 2.64
N ARG A 124 -7.04 -18.77 3.77
CA ARG A 124 -7.91 -17.66 4.18
C ARG A 124 -7.10 -16.40 4.49
N ASP A 125 -5.99 -16.52 5.21
CA ASP A 125 -5.09 -15.40 5.50
C ASP A 125 -4.57 -14.77 4.19
N TYR A 126 -4.19 -15.60 3.22
CA TYR A 126 -3.83 -15.19 1.86
C TYR A 126 -4.98 -14.46 1.15
N ALA A 127 -6.17 -15.04 1.13
CA ALA A 127 -7.33 -14.47 0.45
C ALA A 127 -7.69 -13.08 0.99
N TYR A 128 -7.64 -12.90 2.32
CA TYR A 128 -7.90 -11.61 2.95
C TYR A 128 -6.89 -10.54 2.54
N LEU A 129 -5.58 -10.81 2.66
CA LEU A 129 -4.57 -9.83 2.26
C LEU A 129 -4.62 -9.55 0.76
N ARG A 130 -4.82 -10.57 -0.08
CA ARG A 130 -4.95 -10.39 -1.53
C ARG A 130 -6.12 -9.47 -1.85
N ALA A 131 -7.26 -9.64 -1.19
CA ALA A 131 -8.44 -8.79 -1.35
C ALA A 131 -8.16 -7.34 -0.94
N VAL A 132 -7.47 -7.11 0.19
CA VAL A 132 -7.06 -5.76 0.64
C VAL A 132 -6.26 -5.03 -0.44
N PHE A 133 -5.20 -5.65 -0.96
CA PHE A 133 -4.37 -5.02 -1.99
C PHE A 133 -5.12 -4.78 -3.30
N ASN A 134 -5.96 -5.72 -3.73
CA ASN A 134 -6.75 -5.55 -4.94
C ASN A 134 -7.77 -4.41 -4.81
N GLU A 135 -8.42 -4.29 -3.67
CA GLU A 135 -9.42 -3.26 -3.41
C GLU A 135 -8.77 -1.88 -3.29
N LEU A 136 -7.67 -1.76 -2.55
CA LEU A 136 -6.93 -0.49 -2.48
C LEU A 136 -6.36 -0.07 -3.83
N LYS A 137 -5.98 -1.04 -4.67
CA LYS A 137 -5.58 -0.77 -6.06
C LYS A 137 -6.75 -0.25 -6.89
N ARG A 138 -7.92 -0.87 -6.76
CA ARG A 138 -9.16 -0.45 -7.44
C ARG A 138 -9.58 0.98 -7.06
N LEU A 139 -9.36 1.35 -5.80
CA LEU A 139 -9.66 2.68 -5.26
C LEU A 139 -8.55 3.73 -5.50
N GLY A 140 -7.41 3.35 -6.09
CA GLY A 140 -6.29 4.26 -6.36
C GLY A 140 -5.37 4.56 -5.17
N TYR A 141 -5.55 3.87 -4.03
CA TYR A 141 -4.68 3.99 -2.85
C TYR A 141 -3.41 3.13 -2.93
N TRP A 142 -3.37 2.18 -3.89
CA TRP A 142 -2.22 1.31 -4.17
C TRP A 142 -1.90 1.27 -5.66
N ASN A 143 -0.71 1.75 -6.04
CA ASN A 143 -0.34 1.90 -7.45
C ASN A 143 0.57 0.80 -7.98
N LYS A 144 1.03 -0.12 -7.12
CA LYS A 144 1.92 -1.23 -7.50
C LYS A 144 1.11 -2.49 -7.84
N GLU A 145 1.80 -3.53 -8.31
CA GLU A 145 1.20 -4.86 -8.39
C GLU A 145 0.83 -5.36 -6.98
N ASN A 146 -0.14 -6.27 -6.88
CA ASN A 146 -0.42 -6.96 -5.63
C ASN A 146 0.75 -7.89 -5.31
N PRO A 147 1.44 -7.75 -4.15
CA PRO A 147 2.60 -8.56 -3.80
C PRO A 147 2.29 -10.06 -3.67
N LEU A 148 1.01 -10.40 -3.52
CA LEU A 148 0.52 -11.77 -3.42
C LEU A 148 -0.02 -12.31 -4.76
N SER A 149 0.13 -11.57 -5.87
CA SER A 149 -0.48 -11.89 -7.17
C SER A 149 -0.12 -13.30 -7.67
N LYS A 150 1.13 -13.71 -7.50
CA LYS A 150 1.73 -14.94 -8.03
C LYS A 150 1.78 -16.11 -7.04
N ILE A 151 1.30 -15.93 -5.81
CA ILE A 151 1.35 -16.99 -4.80
C ILE A 151 0.26 -18.03 -5.07
N ARG A 152 0.65 -19.29 -5.19
CA ARG A 152 -0.28 -20.41 -5.27
C ARG A 152 -0.81 -20.77 -3.88
N GLN A 153 -2.12 -20.95 -3.79
CA GLN A 153 -2.79 -21.49 -2.60
C GLN A 153 -2.42 -22.96 -2.43
N PHE A 154 -2.45 -23.44 -1.18
CA PHE A 154 -2.36 -24.88 -0.92
C PHE A 154 -3.57 -25.60 -1.51
N LYS A 155 -3.35 -26.76 -2.12
CA LYS A 155 -4.44 -27.66 -2.50
C LYS A 155 -5.00 -28.28 -1.22
N ILE A 156 -6.32 -28.19 -1.02
CA ILE A 156 -7.00 -28.75 0.14
C ILE A 156 -7.88 -29.88 -0.39
N GLU A 157 -7.76 -31.06 0.21
CA GLU A 157 -8.71 -32.15 -0.02
C GLU A 157 -10.00 -31.83 0.73
N GLU A 158 -11.13 -31.91 0.04
CA GLU A 158 -12.43 -31.76 0.68
C GLU A 158 -12.64 -32.96 1.62
N LYS A 159 -12.82 -32.67 2.91
CA LYS A 159 -13.26 -33.69 3.84
C LYS A 159 -14.75 -33.92 3.63
N GLU A 160 -15.13 -35.18 3.45
CA GLU A 160 -16.54 -35.55 3.43
C GLU A 160 -17.22 -35.07 4.71
N LEU A 161 -18.36 -34.39 4.54
CA LEU A 161 -19.18 -33.94 5.65
C LEU A 161 -19.84 -35.18 6.27
N ALA A 162 -19.47 -35.51 7.51
CA ALA A 162 -20.20 -36.49 8.29
C ALA A 162 -21.48 -35.84 8.83
N TYR A 163 -22.61 -36.50 8.63
CA TYR A 163 -23.86 -36.16 9.30
C TYR A 163 -24.06 -37.09 10.49
N LEU A 164 -24.71 -36.56 11.54
CA LEU A 164 -25.13 -37.40 12.66
C LEU A 164 -26.30 -38.26 12.22
N THR A 165 -26.23 -39.56 12.51
CA THR A 165 -27.40 -40.44 12.38
C THR A 165 -28.41 -40.13 13.48
N GLN A 166 -29.66 -40.55 13.29
CA GLN A 166 -30.72 -40.29 14.27
C GLN A 166 -30.43 -40.91 15.65
N ASP A 167 -29.72 -42.04 15.68
CA ASP A 167 -29.28 -42.67 16.93
C ASP A 167 -28.12 -41.92 17.59
N GLN A 168 -27.19 -41.36 16.82
CA GLN A 168 -26.13 -40.48 17.36
C GLN A 168 -26.71 -39.19 17.93
N ILE A 169 -27.78 -38.66 17.34
CA ILE A 169 -28.50 -37.48 17.87
C ILE A 169 -29.15 -37.80 19.22
N ARG A 170 -29.67 -39.01 19.41
CA ARG A 170 -30.30 -39.43 20.69
C ARG A 170 -29.30 -39.63 21.83
N GLN A 171 -28.00 -39.76 21.53
CA GLN A 171 -26.93 -40.02 22.50
C GLN A 171 -26.13 -38.75 22.89
N LEU A 172 -26.49 -37.58 22.36
CA LEU A 172 -25.92 -36.27 22.71
C LEU A 172 -26.75 -35.57 23.80
#